data_AF-A0A9P5K9U5-F1
#
_entry.id   AF-A0A9P5K9U5-F1
#
_cell.length_a   1.000
_cell.length_b   1.000
_cell.length_c   1.000
_cell.angle_alpha   90.00
_cell.angle_beta   90.00
_cell.angle_gamma   90.00
#
_symmetry.space_group_name_H-M   'P 1'
#
loop_
_entity.id
_entity.type
_entity.pdbx_description
1 polymer ?
#
loop_
_entity_poly.entity_id
_entity_poly.type
_entity_poly.pdbx_seq_one_letter_code
_entity_poly.pdbx_strand_id
1 'polypeptide(L)'
;MYTPSFMGLLTSCLSICSVTFAFPTERRVANDSSAGVQTYFNLNGAAHGERSKSLTADGYRMISLSAYGTAPNANYAAVWVKRDGNPFEVIYDADESAYNSWFDSWKAKGYVSTHVSATGPAGSAIFAGVMEKANVTNWAQLCGMKSPYAYDNATDGIPMLVKDFRMYGTPGDRRYCILGHENVGNQLSTIFYTTNYSINYADIYSSELAKRFWRPSRLFLSDDHVITPQFVDTSVGKWVALDGLTGAELAAEIESQKAQGLYPIDLHGGVSGADVRFSVIFAEQDIPEARKWSATGSFTGFKDNDAAMAAFDSTMQTWMTKNGVRQAQIAIALNGTAIAERSYTWAESNRAVVQPNDIFLLASVSKIFVHAAVYSLIEAGKLNYSTPVYPLLGYKPVDERANEITIDHLLRHTSGYNRDKSGDPGFMFRDIAFALFNGTRAATLRDVIEYQLTRTLDFAPGTDYSYSNYGTMLASYVVSNVTGVPYLEFLKQNILGDLDVRLYETDGEKHVNDRIVQESKYTGYDPVDPDAYRLVPGPYGGDGAIKEECMGGFSLAASASTVARFIGSHAVAGTGGRAVYSERDGTVVGARSFASSRPDVDWALTLNTREYISEAEFDDLRYWKIPFTFEDVQLA
;
A
#
# COMPACT_ATOMS: atom_id res chain seq x y z
N MET A 1 -52.27 34.56 15.94
CA MET A 1 -52.35 34.90 14.50
C MET A 1 -51.02 34.46 13.91
N TYR A 2 -50.84 33.42 13.12
CA TYR A 2 -51.68 32.63 12.21
C TYR A 2 -51.10 31.20 12.16
N THR A 3 -51.95 30.21 11.92
CA THR A 3 -51.63 28.85 11.43
C THR A 3 -52.62 28.58 10.29
N PRO A 4 -52.45 27.54 9.44
CA PRO A 4 -51.31 27.17 8.60
C PRO A 4 -51.77 26.93 7.13
N SER A 5 -50.86 26.61 6.19
CA SER A 5 -51.25 25.93 4.94
C SER A 5 -50.46 24.64 4.76
N PHE A 6 -51.19 23.53 4.82
CA PHE A 6 -50.78 22.19 4.42
C PHE A 6 -50.67 22.13 2.89
N MET A 7 -49.51 21.72 2.37
CA MET A 7 -49.45 20.93 1.14
C MET A 7 -48.25 20.00 1.28
N GLY A 8 -48.54 18.71 1.39
CA GLY A 8 -47.57 17.67 1.64
C GLY A 8 -47.14 16.89 0.41
N LEU A 9 -46.14 16.04 0.67
CA LEU A 9 -45.83 14.78 0.00
C LEU A 9 -45.31 14.85 -1.44
N LEU A 10 -43.98 14.74 -1.58
CA LEU A 10 -43.29 13.72 -2.39
C LEU A 10 -41.77 13.93 -2.27
N THR A 11 -41.17 13.40 -1.20
CA THR A 11 -39.72 13.17 -1.13
C THR A 11 -39.46 11.76 -1.64
N SER A 12 -39.14 11.65 -2.93
CA SER A 12 -38.59 10.44 -3.52
C SER A 12 -37.16 10.22 -3.05
N CYS A 13 -36.91 9.06 -2.46
CA CYS A 13 -35.57 8.52 -2.24
C CYS A 13 -34.87 8.36 -3.59
N LEU A 14 -33.85 9.17 -3.84
CA LEU A 14 -32.86 8.94 -4.88
C LEU A 14 -31.53 8.78 -4.15
N SER A 15 -31.10 7.51 -4.05
CA SER A 15 -29.77 7.14 -3.60
C SER A 15 -28.75 7.76 -4.55
N ILE A 16 -27.81 8.52 -4.01
CA ILE A 16 -26.75 9.18 -4.77
C ILE A 16 -25.73 8.10 -5.14
N CYS A 17 -25.77 7.60 -6.39
CA CYS A 17 -24.65 6.86 -6.96
C CYS A 17 -23.45 7.80 -7.06
N SER A 18 -22.39 7.52 -6.31
CA SER A 18 -21.13 8.25 -6.35
C SER A 18 -20.35 7.88 -7.63
N VAL A 19 -20.63 8.56 -8.74
CA VAL A 19 -19.79 8.46 -9.95
C VAL A 19 -18.52 9.26 -9.71
N THR A 20 -17.37 8.58 -9.64
CA THR A 20 -16.06 9.23 -9.46
C THR A 20 -15.25 9.06 -10.75
N PHE A 21 -14.85 10.16 -11.39
CA PHE A 21 -13.98 10.14 -12.57
C PHE A 21 -12.52 10.29 -12.12
N ALA A 22 -11.64 9.37 -12.53
CA ALA A 22 -10.19 9.54 -12.42
C ALA A 22 -9.60 9.91 -13.79
N PHE A 23 -8.95 11.08 -13.89
CA PHE A 23 -8.22 11.51 -15.10
C PHE A 23 -6.75 11.06 -15.04
N PRO A 24 -6.18 10.64 -16.18
CA PRO A 24 -5.17 11.50 -16.81
C PRO A 24 -5.37 11.64 -18.33
N THR A 25 -5.10 12.85 -18.82
CA THR A 25 -5.07 13.21 -20.23
C THR A 25 -3.75 12.79 -20.86
N GLU A 26 -3.76 11.79 -21.75
CA GLU A 26 -2.87 11.74 -22.91
C GLU A 26 -3.44 10.77 -23.97
N ARG A 27 -3.48 11.23 -25.22
CA ARG A 27 -4.10 10.56 -26.36
C ARG A 27 -3.11 9.50 -26.89
N ARG A 28 -3.34 8.22 -26.59
CA ARG A 28 -2.64 7.09 -27.23
C ARG A 28 -3.53 6.33 -28.22
N VAL A 29 -2.85 5.77 -29.21
CA VAL A 29 -3.38 5.16 -30.43
C VAL A 29 -4.45 4.11 -30.13
N ALA A 30 -5.65 4.35 -30.65
CA ALA A 30 -6.78 3.45 -30.56
C ALA A 30 -6.45 2.13 -31.28
N ASN A 31 -6.31 1.04 -30.52
CA ASN A 31 -6.50 -0.30 -31.04
C ASN A 31 -7.93 -0.72 -30.66
N ASP A 32 -8.81 -0.65 -31.65
CA ASP A 32 -10.15 -1.26 -31.78
C ASP A 32 -10.73 -1.95 -30.52
N SER A 33 -11.28 -1.18 -29.57
CA SER A 33 -11.47 -1.61 -28.17
C SER A 33 -12.88 -2.10 -27.76
N SER A 34 -13.72 -2.65 -28.66
CA SER A 34 -14.94 -3.37 -28.21
C SER A 34 -15.53 -4.42 -29.17
N ALA A 35 -15.04 -4.53 -30.41
CA ALA A 35 -15.61 -5.44 -31.41
C ALA A 35 -15.50 -6.93 -31.04
N GLY A 36 -14.59 -7.28 -30.12
CA GLY A 36 -14.35 -8.64 -29.66
C GLY A 36 -14.94 -8.98 -28.29
N VAL A 37 -15.83 -8.18 -27.70
CA VAL A 37 -16.39 -8.44 -26.36
C VAL A 37 -17.83 -8.93 -26.44
N GLN A 38 -18.18 -9.94 -25.65
CA GLN A 38 -19.54 -10.47 -25.52
C GLN A 38 -19.90 -10.59 -24.04
N THR A 39 -21.04 -10.02 -23.65
CA THR A 39 -21.52 -10.03 -22.26
C THR A 39 -22.96 -10.52 -22.23
N TYR A 40 -23.31 -11.29 -21.21
CA TYR A 40 -24.69 -11.64 -20.90
C TYR A 40 -24.90 -11.75 -19.40
N PHE A 41 -26.16 -11.64 -18.98
CA PHE A 41 -26.62 -11.80 -17.61
C PHE A 41 -28.08 -12.29 -17.62
N ASN A 42 -28.57 -12.82 -16.51
CA ASN A 42 -29.90 -13.43 -16.36
C ASN A 42 -30.15 -14.64 -17.27
N LEU A 43 -29.10 -15.40 -17.60
CA LEU A 43 -29.28 -16.70 -18.27
C LEU A 43 -29.38 -17.81 -17.23
N ASN A 44 -30.38 -18.67 -17.35
CA ASN A 44 -30.39 -19.94 -16.61
C ASN A 44 -29.23 -20.84 -17.09
N GLY A 45 -28.93 -21.91 -16.34
CA GLY A 45 -27.78 -22.75 -16.63
C GLY A 45 -27.80 -23.43 -18.01
N ALA A 46 -28.96 -23.84 -18.53
CA ALA A 46 -29.08 -24.39 -19.89
C ALA A 46 -28.69 -23.36 -20.96
N ALA A 47 -29.25 -22.15 -20.89
CA ALA A 47 -28.95 -21.07 -21.82
C ALA A 47 -27.48 -20.59 -21.70
N HIS A 48 -26.96 -20.53 -20.47
CA HIS A 48 -25.53 -20.27 -20.22
C HIS A 48 -24.65 -21.33 -20.89
N GLY A 49 -24.99 -22.61 -20.76
CA GLY A 49 -24.27 -23.72 -21.36
C GLY A 49 -24.21 -23.67 -22.89
N GLU A 50 -25.35 -23.41 -23.54
CA GLU A 50 -25.42 -23.22 -24.99
C GLU A 50 -24.60 -22.02 -25.45
N ARG A 51 -24.73 -20.89 -24.75
CA ARG A 51 -24.00 -19.66 -25.08
C ARG A 51 -22.50 -19.84 -24.89
N SER A 52 -22.08 -20.49 -23.81
CA SER A 52 -20.67 -20.80 -23.52
C SER A 52 -20.04 -21.67 -24.61
N LYS A 53 -20.74 -22.72 -25.07
CA LYS A 53 -20.28 -23.58 -26.16
C LYS A 53 -20.14 -22.82 -27.48
N SER A 54 -21.12 -22.00 -27.83
CA SER A 54 -21.09 -21.18 -29.05
C SER A 54 -19.91 -20.20 -29.03
N LEU A 55 -19.75 -19.43 -27.94
CA LEU A 55 -18.68 -18.45 -27.82
C LEU A 55 -17.30 -19.11 -27.84
N THR A 56 -17.15 -20.26 -27.18
CA THR A 56 -15.90 -21.05 -27.22
C THR A 56 -15.57 -21.49 -28.65
N ALA A 57 -16.55 -21.99 -29.41
CA ALA A 57 -16.37 -22.39 -30.81
C ALA A 57 -15.99 -21.20 -31.72
N ASP A 58 -16.47 -20.00 -31.38
CA ASP A 58 -16.18 -18.75 -32.10
C ASP A 58 -14.85 -18.10 -31.69
N GLY A 59 -14.06 -18.74 -30.82
CA GLY A 59 -12.74 -18.29 -30.37
C GLY A 59 -12.76 -17.25 -29.24
N TYR A 60 -13.85 -17.18 -28.47
CA TYR A 60 -13.93 -16.32 -27.28
C TYR A 60 -13.42 -17.01 -26.02
N ARG A 61 -13.02 -16.19 -25.06
CA ARG A 61 -12.44 -16.56 -23.77
C ARG A 61 -13.25 -15.91 -22.65
N MET A 62 -13.66 -16.67 -21.66
CA MET A 62 -14.34 -16.13 -20.49
C MET A 62 -13.34 -15.40 -19.59
N ILE A 63 -13.68 -14.17 -19.17
CA ILE A 63 -12.85 -13.35 -18.25
C ILE A 63 -13.58 -12.98 -16.96
N SER A 64 -14.89 -13.24 -16.87
CA SER A 64 -15.71 -13.09 -15.66
C SER A 64 -16.81 -14.14 -15.67
N LEU A 65 -17.06 -14.77 -14.51
CA LEU A 65 -18.08 -15.80 -14.31
C LEU A 65 -18.79 -15.65 -12.96
N SER A 66 -20.07 -15.29 -12.99
CA SER A 66 -20.90 -15.17 -11.80
C SER A 66 -22.14 -16.05 -11.92
N ALA A 67 -22.26 -17.01 -10.99
CA ALA A 67 -23.50 -17.72 -10.72
C ALA A 67 -24.16 -17.05 -9.50
N TYR A 68 -25.47 -16.82 -9.57
CA TYR A 68 -26.24 -16.17 -8.50
C TYR A 68 -27.66 -16.71 -8.39
N GLY A 69 -28.25 -16.62 -7.20
CA GLY A 69 -29.56 -17.20 -6.88
C GLY A 69 -29.46 -18.54 -6.14
N THR A 70 -30.46 -19.42 -6.32
CA THR A 70 -30.53 -20.68 -5.57
C THR A 70 -30.93 -21.83 -6.45
N ALA A 71 -30.52 -23.04 -6.07
CA ALA A 71 -30.93 -24.26 -6.78
C ALA A 71 -32.46 -24.44 -6.80
N PRO A 72 -33.04 -24.97 -7.88
CA PRO A 72 -32.39 -25.39 -9.13
C PRO A 72 -32.27 -24.26 -10.18
N ASN A 73 -32.58 -23.01 -9.83
CA ASN A 73 -32.80 -21.90 -10.76
C ASN A 73 -31.69 -20.83 -10.69
N ALA A 74 -30.43 -21.23 -10.58
CA ALA A 74 -29.33 -20.28 -10.63
C ALA A 74 -29.29 -19.56 -11.99
N ASN A 75 -28.99 -18.28 -11.93
CA ASN A 75 -28.73 -17.46 -13.10
C ASN A 75 -27.23 -17.20 -13.24
N TYR A 76 -26.83 -16.88 -14.45
CA TYR A 76 -25.45 -16.66 -14.84
C TYR A 76 -25.27 -15.29 -15.49
N ALA A 77 -24.19 -14.63 -15.09
CA ALA A 77 -23.60 -13.49 -15.76
C ALA A 77 -22.16 -13.81 -16.13
N ALA A 78 -21.76 -13.46 -17.36
CA ALA A 78 -20.40 -13.70 -17.82
C ALA A 78 -19.97 -12.66 -18.85
N VAL A 79 -18.66 -12.46 -18.90
CA VAL A 79 -17.98 -11.59 -19.86
C VAL A 79 -16.97 -12.41 -20.63
N TRP A 80 -16.94 -12.20 -21.94
CA TRP A 80 -16.11 -12.92 -22.88
C TRP A 80 -15.36 -11.98 -23.80
N VAL A 81 -14.11 -12.31 -24.12
CA VAL A 81 -13.27 -11.57 -25.06
C VAL A 81 -12.75 -12.48 -26.16
N LYS A 82 -12.70 -12.00 -27.39
CA LYS A 82 -12.15 -12.72 -28.53
C LYS A 82 -10.64 -12.56 -28.55
N ARG A 83 -9.91 -13.61 -28.16
CA ARG A 83 -8.46 -13.62 -28.06
C ARG A 83 -7.94 -15.06 -28.09
N ASP A 84 -6.78 -15.25 -28.71
CA ASP A 84 -6.08 -16.54 -28.66
C ASP A 84 -5.71 -16.92 -27.22
N GLY A 85 -5.63 -18.22 -26.94
CA GLY A 85 -5.12 -18.70 -25.67
C GLY A 85 -5.16 -20.22 -25.53
N ASN A 86 -4.76 -20.71 -24.36
CA ASN A 86 -4.65 -22.13 -24.08
C ASN A 86 -6.02 -22.86 -24.03
N PRO A 87 -6.08 -24.17 -24.28
CA PRO A 87 -7.31 -24.92 -24.06
C PRO A 87 -7.91 -24.69 -22.66
N PHE A 88 -9.22 -24.57 -22.56
CA PHE A 88 -9.95 -24.40 -21.30
C PHE A 88 -11.23 -25.23 -21.28
N GLU A 89 -11.72 -25.46 -20.07
CA GLU A 89 -12.88 -26.30 -19.78
C GLU A 89 -13.76 -25.59 -18.76
N VAL A 90 -15.09 -25.78 -18.89
CA VAL A 90 -16.09 -25.08 -18.09
C VAL A 90 -17.05 -26.08 -17.45
N ILE A 91 -17.42 -25.82 -16.20
CA ILE A 91 -18.53 -26.50 -15.51
C ILE A 91 -19.52 -25.48 -14.96
N TYR A 92 -20.80 -25.84 -14.93
CA TYR A 92 -21.91 -25.06 -14.40
C TYR A 92 -23.01 -26.03 -13.91
N ASP A 93 -23.97 -25.52 -13.14
CA ASP A 93 -25.04 -26.29 -12.48
C ASP A 93 -24.54 -27.51 -11.69
N ALA A 94 -23.31 -27.46 -11.17
CA ALA A 94 -22.73 -28.56 -10.43
C ALA A 94 -23.06 -28.45 -8.94
N ASP A 95 -23.45 -29.56 -8.32
CA ASP A 95 -23.32 -29.67 -6.87
C ASP A 95 -21.84 -29.81 -6.46
N GLU A 96 -21.58 -29.76 -5.16
CA GLU A 96 -20.21 -29.83 -4.62
C GLU A 96 -19.47 -31.10 -5.05
N SER A 97 -20.15 -32.25 -5.07
CA SER A 97 -19.54 -33.54 -5.42
C SER A 97 -19.13 -33.58 -6.90
N ALA A 98 -20.02 -33.12 -7.79
CA ALA A 98 -19.76 -33.05 -9.22
C ALA A 98 -18.65 -32.03 -9.54
N TYR A 99 -18.67 -30.87 -8.88
CA TYR A 99 -17.66 -29.84 -9.05
C TYR A 99 -16.27 -30.32 -8.61
N ASN A 100 -16.15 -30.91 -7.43
CA ASN A 100 -14.88 -31.43 -6.92
C ASN A 100 -14.32 -32.54 -7.83
N SER A 101 -15.19 -33.47 -8.26
CA SER A 101 -14.78 -34.54 -9.19
C SER A 101 -14.27 -33.98 -10.52
N TRP A 102 -14.94 -32.96 -11.08
CA TRP A 102 -14.50 -32.28 -12.29
C TRP A 102 -13.18 -31.56 -12.08
N PHE A 103 -13.06 -30.77 -11.01
CA PHE A 103 -11.88 -30.00 -10.65
C PHE A 103 -10.64 -30.90 -10.52
N ASP A 104 -10.73 -31.97 -9.74
CA ASP A 104 -9.63 -32.92 -9.54
C ASP A 104 -9.23 -33.61 -10.85
N SER A 105 -10.19 -33.95 -11.71
CA SER A 105 -9.91 -34.58 -13.00
C SER A 105 -9.12 -33.67 -13.95
N TRP A 106 -9.42 -32.36 -13.96
CA TRP A 106 -8.72 -31.39 -14.81
C TRP A 106 -7.38 -30.96 -14.22
N LYS A 107 -7.31 -30.83 -12.89
CA LYS A 107 -6.05 -30.64 -12.17
C LYS A 107 -5.06 -31.76 -12.47
N ALA A 108 -5.51 -33.03 -12.45
CA ALA A 108 -4.69 -34.18 -12.81
C ALA A 108 -4.21 -34.18 -14.28
N LYS A 109 -4.91 -33.47 -15.17
CA LYS A 109 -4.51 -33.27 -16.58
C LYS A 109 -3.59 -32.05 -16.78
N GLY A 110 -3.18 -31.39 -15.71
CA GLY A 110 -2.31 -30.21 -15.75
C GLY A 110 -3.03 -28.91 -16.13
N TYR A 111 -4.35 -28.83 -15.94
CA TYR A 111 -5.08 -27.57 -16.02
C TYR A 111 -5.07 -26.88 -14.65
N VAL A 112 -5.17 -25.55 -14.66
CA VAL A 112 -5.22 -24.70 -13.46
C VAL A 112 -6.56 -23.98 -13.42
N SER A 113 -7.10 -23.77 -12.22
CA SER A 113 -8.35 -23.02 -12.09
C SER A 113 -8.11 -21.54 -12.35
N THR A 114 -8.98 -20.90 -13.12
CA THR A 114 -8.90 -19.47 -13.45
C THR A 114 -10.10 -18.68 -12.96
N HIS A 115 -11.25 -19.35 -12.76
CA HIS A 115 -12.49 -18.74 -12.29
C HIS A 115 -13.25 -19.73 -11.41
N VAL A 116 -13.86 -19.22 -10.34
CA VAL A 116 -14.71 -20.03 -9.45
C VAL A 116 -15.95 -19.25 -9.06
N SER A 117 -17.11 -19.89 -9.20
CA SER A 117 -18.42 -19.34 -8.81
C SER A 117 -19.16 -20.31 -7.91
N ALA A 118 -19.81 -19.78 -6.89
CA ALA A 118 -20.62 -20.54 -5.93
C ALA A 118 -21.74 -19.66 -5.41
N THR A 119 -22.96 -20.19 -5.32
CA THR A 119 -24.17 -19.46 -4.89
C THR A 119 -25.17 -20.38 -4.19
N GLY A 120 -26.10 -19.78 -3.44
CA GLY A 120 -27.14 -20.50 -2.72
C GLY A 120 -26.72 -21.07 -1.35
N PRO A 121 -27.65 -21.76 -0.65
CA PRO A 121 -27.40 -22.30 0.70
C PRO A 121 -26.26 -23.31 0.73
N ALA A 122 -25.48 -23.35 1.82
CA ALA A 122 -24.26 -24.17 1.91
C ALA A 122 -24.49 -25.66 1.62
N GLY A 123 -25.61 -26.24 2.08
CA GLY A 123 -25.94 -27.65 1.86
C GLY A 123 -26.50 -27.99 0.48
N SER A 124 -26.76 -26.98 -0.37
CA SER A 124 -27.33 -27.15 -1.71
C SER A 124 -26.76 -26.09 -2.66
N ALA A 125 -25.48 -25.76 -2.50
CA ALA A 125 -24.83 -24.73 -3.27
C ALA A 125 -24.63 -25.19 -4.72
N ILE A 126 -24.75 -24.26 -5.65
CA ILE A 126 -24.43 -24.48 -7.06
C ILE A 126 -23.05 -23.90 -7.33
N PHE A 127 -22.22 -24.70 -7.97
CA PHE A 127 -20.87 -24.35 -8.36
C PHE A 127 -20.73 -24.23 -9.88
N ALA A 128 -19.86 -23.32 -10.29
CA ALA A 128 -19.39 -23.16 -11.65
C ALA A 128 -17.91 -22.80 -11.65
N GLY A 129 -17.20 -23.08 -12.73
CA GLY A 129 -15.78 -22.79 -12.79
C GLY A 129 -15.17 -22.96 -14.16
N VAL A 130 -13.96 -22.45 -14.30
CA VAL A 130 -13.15 -22.53 -15.51
C VAL A 130 -11.77 -23.06 -15.16
N MET A 131 -11.34 -24.10 -15.86
CA MET A 131 -9.98 -24.64 -15.79
C MET A 131 -9.27 -24.36 -17.12
N GLU A 132 -8.06 -23.81 -17.10
CA GLU A 132 -7.27 -23.50 -18.30
C GLU A 132 -5.91 -24.20 -18.24
N LYS A 133 -5.39 -24.62 -19.38
CA LYS A 133 -4.03 -25.16 -19.47
C LYS A 133 -2.99 -24.04 -19.45
N ALA A 134 -2.71 -23.48 -18.28
CA ALA A 134 -1.75 -22.38 -18.10
C ALA A 134 -0.49 -22.81 -17.34
N ASN A 135 0.61 -22.08 -17.54
CA ASN A 135 1.89 -22.33 -16.88
C ASN A 135 1.98 -21.60 -15.54
N VAL A 136 1.26 -22.11 -14.53
CA VAL A 136 1.29 -21.59 -13.16
C VAL A 136 1.86 -22.67 -12.24
N THR A 137 3.02 -22.41 -11.65
CA THR A 137 3.74 -23.38 -10.82
C THR A 137 2.96 -23.72 -9.55
N ASN A 138 2.62 -22.71 -8.74
CA ASN A 138 1.84 -22.90 -7.53
C ASN A 138 0.48 -22.18 -7.65
N TRP A 139 -0.59 -22.91 -7.39
CA TRP A 139 -1.95 -22.36 -7.34
C TRP A 139 -2.81 -23.16 -6.35
N ALA A 140 -3.80 -22.50 -5.76
CA ALA A 140 -4.69 -23.10 -4.79
C ALA A 140 -6.14 -22.62 -5.02
N GLN A 141 -7.08 -23.54 -4.84
CA GLN A 141 -8.50 -23.21 -4.73
C GLN A 141 -9.09 -24.01 -3.57
N LEU A 142 -9.65 -23.31 -2.59
CA LEU A 142 -10.36 -23.92 -1.48
C LEU A 142 -11.78 -23.39 -1.43
N CYS A 143 -12.76 -24.28 -1.45
CA CYS A 143 -14.18 -23.98 -1.26
C CYS A 143 -14.69 -24.58 0.06
N GLY A 144 -15.83 -24.09 0.55
CA GLY A 144 -16.51 -24.65 1.74
C GLY A 144 -15.94 -24.17 3.07
N MET A 145 -15.03 -23.18 3.06
CA MET A 145 -14.43 -22.64 4.27
C MET A 145 -15.45 -21.85 5.08
N LYS A 146 -15.44 -21.97 6.42
CA LYS A 146 -16.29 -21.14 7.31
C LYS A 146 -15.75 -19.74 7.54
N SER A 147 -14.46 -19.55 7.29
CA SER A 147 -13.75 -18.28 7.43
C SER A 147 -12.85 -18.11 6.20
N PRO A 148 -12.81 -16.93 5.58
CA PRO A 148 -11.93 -16.69 4.44
C PRO A 148 -10.45 -16.77 4.84
N TYR A 149 -10.13 -16.46 6.10
CA TYR A 149 -8.78 -16.52 6.65
C TYR A 149 -8.23 -17.94 6.81
N ALA A 150 -9.06 -18.97 6.63
CA ALA A 150 -8.58 -20.35 6.55
C ALA A 150 -7.76 -20.62 5.27
N TYR A 151 -7.90 -19.77 4.24
CA TYR A 151 -7.17 -19.90 2.99
C TYR A 151 -5.66 -19.73 3.16
N ASP A 152 -5.22 -18.74 3.93
CA ASP A 152 -3.79 -18.43 4.12
C ASP A 152 -3.04 -19.59 4.80
N ASN A 153 -3.71 -20.34 5.67
CA ASN A 153 -3.15 -21.55 6.29
C ASN A 153 -2.95 -22.69 5.28
N ALA A 154 -3.73 -22.72 4.20
CA ALA A 154 -3.71 -23.81 3.21
C ALA A 154 -2.68 -23.59 2.09
N THR A 155 -2.08 -22.41 2.01
CA THR A 155 -1.07 -22.08 1.00
C THR A 155 0.35 -22.19 1.54
N ASP A 156 0.54 -22.69 2.77
CA ASP A 156 1.83 -22.92 3.42
C ASP A 156 2.79 -21.71 3.36
N GLY A 157 2.23 -20.50 3.46
CA GLY A 157 3.00 -19.25 3.39
C GLY A 157 3.49 -18.87 2.00
N ILE A 158 3.12 -19.59 0.93
CA ILE A 158 3.36 -19.16 -0.45
C ILE A 158 2.54 -17.89 -0.71
N PRO A 159 3.16 -16.78 -1.14
CA PRO A 159 2.43 -15.57 -1.48
C PRO A 159 1.50 -15.79 -2.67
N MET A 160 0.19 -15.67 -2.44
CA MET A 160 -0.82 -15.85 -3.47
C MET A 160 -1.43 -14.52 -3.89
N LEU A 161 -1.57 -14.31 -5.20
CA LEU A 161 -2.47 -13.31 -5.76
C LEU A 161 -3.85 -13.96 -5.93
N VAL A 162 -4.82 -13.54 -5.13
CA VAL A 162 -6.20 -14.00 -5.27
C VAL A 162 -6.74 -13.56 -6.62
N LYS A 163 -7.18 -14.53 -7.42
CA LYS A 163 -7.71 -14.35 -8.78
C LYS A 163 -9.22 -14.23 -8.77
N ASP A 164 -9.88 -14.95 -7.88
CA ASP A 164 -11.33 -14.97 -7.73
C ASP A 164 -11.74 -15.47 -6.34
N PHE A 165 -12.91 -15.05 -5.84
CA PHE A 165 -13.43 -15.50 -4.56
C PHE A 165 -14.95 -15.37 -4.47
N ARG A 166 -15.60 -16.23 -3.68
CA ARG A 166 -17.05 -16.27 -3.49
C ARG A 166 -17.39 -16.37 -2.01
N MET A 167 -18.42 -15.64 -1.60
CA MET A 167 -19.10 -15.82 -0.32
C MET A 167 -20.54 -16.27 -0.59
N TYR A 168 -20.84 -17.51 -0.27
CA TYR A 168 -22.14 -18.16 -0.48
C TYR A 168 -22.69 -18.72 0.84
N GLY A 169 -23.87 -19.33 0.81
CA GLY A 169 -24.58 -19.76 2.01
C GLY A 169 -25.53 -18.69 2.55
N THR A 170 -26.15 -18.99 3.68
CA THR A 170 -27.04 -18.02 4.35
C THR A 170 -26.24 -17.15 5.32
N PRO A 171 -26.75 -15.99 5.77
CA PRO A 171 -26.04 -15.15 6.75
C PRO A 171 -25.61 -15.90 8.03
N GLY A 172 -26.37 -16.93 8.46
CA GLY A 172 -26.03 -17.78 9.61
C GLY A 172 -25.14 -18.99 9.31
N ASP A 173 -24.89 -19.29 8.03
CA ASP A 173 -24.05 -20.41 7.60
C ASP A 173 -23.24 -20.05 6.34
N ARG A 174 -22.46 -18.97 6.45
CA ARG A 174 -21.62 -18.50 5.34
C ARG A 174 -20.51 -19.49 5.02
N ARG A 175 -20.18 -19.55 3.74
CA ARG A 175 -19.08 -20.33 3.18
C ARG A 175 -18.29 -19.47 2.21
N TYR A 176 -17.01 -19.76 2.12
CA TYR A 176 -16.07 -19.07 1.24
C TYR A 176 -15.47 -20.06 0.25
N CYS A 177 -15.32 -19.59 -1.00
CA CYS A 177 -14.39 -20.19 -1.93
C CYS A 177 -13.37 -19.16 -2.40
N ILE A 178 -12.08 -19.47 -2.34
CA ILE A 178 -11.00 -18.56 -2.73
C ILE A 178 -10.07 -19.29 -3.68
N LEU A 179 -9.76 -18.64 -4.80
CA LEU A 179 -8.81 -19.07 -5.81
C LEU A 179 -7.64 -18.09 -5.86
N GLY A 180 -6.42 -18.59 -5.76
CA GLY A 180 -5.21 -17.81 -5.94
C GLY A 180 -4.16 -18.51 -6.78
N HIS A 181 -3.34 -17.70 -7.46
CA HIS A 181 -2.13 -18.12 -8.16
C HIS A 181 -0.91 -17.52 -7.45
N GLU A 182 0.25 -18.15 -7.59
CA GLU A 182 1.51 -17.64 -7.04
C GLU A 182 1.78 -16.19 -7.48
N ASN A 183 2.16 -15.34 -6.53
CA ASN A 183 2.43 -13.92 -6.75
C ASN A 183 3.90 -13.67 -7.12
N VAL A 184 4.31 -14.09 -8.32
CA VAL A 184 5.71 -14.04 -8.78
C VAL A 184 6.27 -12.60 -8.89
N GLY A 185 5.42 -11.58 -9.04
CA GLY A 185 5.83 -10.17 -9.20
C GLY A 185 5.57 -9.28 -7.97
N ASN A 186 5.21 -9.89 -6.83
CA ASN A 186 4.79 -9.19 -5.62
C ASN A 186 3.76 -8.06 -5.89
N GLN A 187 2.73 -8.36 -6.69
CA GLN A 187 1.61 -7.45 -6.91
C GLN A 187 0.86 -7.27 -5.59
N LEU A 188 0.54 -6.02 -5.25
CA LEU A 188 -0.16 -5.73 -4.01
C LEU A 188 -1.67 -5.83 -4.24
N SER A 189 -2.35 -6.42 -3.27
CA SER A 189 -3.82 -6.46 -3.24
C SER A 189 -4.36 -6.37 -1.83
N THR A 190 -5.60 -5.91 -1.72
CA THR A 190 -6.40 -5.86 -0.50
C THR A 190 -7.75 -6.51 -0.79
N ILE A 191 -8.25 -7.31 0.15
CA ILE A 191 -9.59 -7.89 0.08
C ILE A 191 -10.30 -7.62 1.38
N PHE A 192 -11.50 -7.07 1.29
CA PHE A 192 -12.31 -6.73 2.45
C PHE A 192 -13.44 -7.73 2.59
N TYR A 193 -13.10 -8.92 3.11
CA TYR A 193 -14.10 -9.92 3.48
C TYR A 193 -15.02 -9.31 4.54
N THR A 194 -16.25 -9.00 4.16
CA THR A 194 -17.29 -8.42 5.02
C THR A 194 -17.79 -9.46 6.01
N THR A 195 -16.92 -9.77 6.98
CA THR A 195 -17.18 -10.71 8.08
C THR A 195 -17.70 -9.99 9.33
N ASN A 196 -17.48 -8.67 9.41
CA ASN A 196 -17.97 -7.79 10.47
C ASN A 196 -18.34 -6.43 9.87
N TYR A 197 -19.63 -6.07 9.88
CA TYR A 197 -20.23 -4.90 9.20
C TYR A 197 -19.89 -3.54 9.85
N SER A 198 -18.77 -3.44 10.57
CA SER A 198 -18.41 -2.25 11.34
C SER A 198 -17.88 -1.09 10.49
N ILE A 199 -17.47 -1.36 9.26
CA ILE A 199 -16.98 -0.34 8.31
C ILE A 199 -17.86 -0.40 7.05
N ASN A 200 -18.37 0.76 6.64
CA ASN A 200 -19.20 0.88 5.45
C ASN A 200 -18.35 0.65 4.19
N TYR A 201 -18.90 -0.07 3.21
CA TYR A 201 -18.28 -0.27 1.90
C TYR A 201 -17.88 1.06 1.23
N ALA A 202 -18.69 2.11 1.37
CA ALA A 202 -18.37 3.43 0.81
C ALA A 202 -17.05 3.98 1.38
N ASP A 203 -16.82 3.84 2.69
CA ASP A 203 -15.59 4.33 3.34
C ASP A 203 -14.37 3.51 2.91
N ILE A 204 -14.52 2.18 2.80
CA ILE A 204 -13.49 1.28 2.25
C ILE A 204 -13.15 1.73 0.83
N TYR A 205 -14.16 1.84 -0.03
CA TYR A 205 -14.00 2.20 -1.44
C TYR A 205 -13.29 3.55 -1.60
N SER A 206 -13.76 4.60 -0.92
CA SER A 206 -13.13 5.92 -0.97
C SER A 206 -11.68 5.90 -0.46
N SER A 207 -11.39 5.19 0.63
CA SER A 207 -10.03 5.10 1.17
C SER A 207 -9.06 4.36 0.25
N GLU A 208 -9.54 3.32 -0.44
CA GLU A 208 -8.74 2.54 -1.37
C GLU A 208 -8.48 3.32 -2.66
N LEU A 209 -9.42 4.13 -3.13
CA LEU A 209 -9.24 5.01 -4.28
C LEU A 209 -8.37 6.25 -4.00
N ALA A 210 -8.23 6.65 -2.73
CA ALA A 210 -7.28 7.68 -2.34
C ALA A 210 -5.82 7.20 -2.52
N LYS A 211 -5.57 5.90 -2.62
CA LYS A 211 -4.26 5.37 -2.98
C LYS A 211 -4.00 5.56 -4.48
N ARG A 212 -3.03 6.41 -4.83
CA ARG A 212 -2.61 6.64 -6.22
C ARG A 212 -2.27 5.31 -6.91
N PHE A 213 -2.81 5.11 -8.11
CA PHE A 213 -2.64 3.91 -8.95
C PHE A 213 -3.28 2.61 -8.44
N TRP A 214 -4.15 2.68 -7.43
CA TRP A 214 -5.00 1.57 -7.02
C TRP A 214 -6.34 1.60 -7.74
N ARG A 215 -6.94 0.43 -7.94
CA ARG A 215 -8.27 0.27 -8.53
C ARG A 215 -8.97 -0.98 -8.00
N PRO A 216 -10.31 -1.05 -8.07
CA PRO A 216 -10.99 -2.31 -7.89
C PRO A 216 -10.61 -3.30 -9.01
N SER A 217 -10.52 -4.58 -8.65
CA SER A 217 -10.32 -5.69 -9.58
C SER A 217 -11.42 -6.74 -9.50
N ARG A 218 -12.06 -6.86 -8.33
CA ARG A 218 -13.26 -7.66 -8.10
C ARG A 218 -14.24 -6.87 -7.25
N LEU A 219 -15.50 -6.87 -7.63
CA LEU A 219 -16.60 -6.39 -6.80
C LEU A 219 -17.60 -7.53 -6.62
N PHE A 220 -17.25 -8.53 -5.80
CA PHE A 220 -18.15 -9.65 -5.58
C PHE A 220 -19.40 -9.20 -4.84
N LEU A 221 -20.56 -9.64 -5.32
CA LEU A 221 -21.86 -9.40 -4.69
C LEU A 221 -22.45 -10.74 -4.23
N SER A 222 -22.66 -10.90 -2.92
CA SER A 222 -23.34 -12.07 -2.37
C SER A 222 -24.85 -12.02 -2.62
N ASP A 223 -25.52 -13.16 -2.45
CA ASP A 223 -26.98 -13.25 -2.60
C ASP A 223 -27.71 -12.31 -1.64
N ASP A 224 -27.20 -12.12 -0.41
CA ASP A 224 -27.76 -11.15 0.53
C ASP A 224 -27.26 -9.70 0.33
N HIS A 225 -26.80 -9.39 -0.89
CA HIS A 225 -26.37 -8.05 -1.35
C HIS A 225 -25.18 -7.45 -0.59
N VAL A 226 -24.39 -8.27 0.09
CA VAL A 226 -23.14 -7.83 0.70
C VAL A 226 -22.03 -7.82 -0.34
N ILE A 227 -21.38 -6.67 -0.50
CA ILE A 227 -20.23 -6.49 -1.40
C ILE A 227 -18.95 -6.93 -0.67
N THR A 228 -18.09 -7.66 -1.37
CA THR A 228 -16.72 -7.96 -0.96
C THR A 228 -15.79 -7.49 -2.07
N PRO A 229 -15.13 -6.32 -1.90
CA PRO A 229 -14.25 -5.78 -2.92
C PRO A 229 -12.81 -6.32 -2.78
N GLN A 230 -12.13 -6.43 -3.92
CA GLN A 230 -10.68 -6.57 -4.01
C GLN A 230 -10.09 -5.39 -4.77
N PHE A 231 -9.08 -4.73 -4.21
CA PHE A 231 -8.31 -3.71 -4.88
C PHE A 231 -6.90 -4.22 -5.19
N VAL A 232 -6.34 -3.73 -6.29
CA VAL A 232 -4.99 -4.08 -6.75
C VAL A 232 -4.27 -2.83 -7.21
N ASP A 233 -2.95 -2.93 -7.25
CA ASP A 233 -2.04 -1.85 -7.63
C ASP A 233 -1.77 -1.78 -9.15
N THR A 234 -2.57 -2.42 -10.00
CA THR A 234 -2.30 -2.54 -11.45
C THR A 234 -3.10 -1.56 -12.32
N SER A 235 -2.57 -1.13 -13.47
CA SER A 235 -3.29 -0.28 -14.43
C SER A 235 -4.04 -1.09 -15.49
N VAL A 236 -5.25 -0.67 -15.84
CA VAL A 236 -6.04 -1.17 -16.98
C VAL A 236 -6.50 -0.02 -17.88
N GLY A 237 -5.74 1.08 -17.89
CA GLY A 237 -6.19 2.35 -18.46
C GLY A 237 -7.31 2.98 -17.63
N LYS A 238 -8.23 3.69 -18.29
CA LYS A 238 -9.43 4.20 -17.63
C LYS A 238 -10.34 3.06 -17.20
N TRP A 239 -11.02 3.27 -16.09
CA TRP A 239 -11.97 2.31 -15.56
C TRP A 239 -13.12 3.03 -14.84
N VAL A 240 -14.25 2.34 -14.72
CA VAL A 240 -15.44 2.75 -13.97
C VAL A 240 -15.93 1.53 -13.21
N ALA A 241 -16.28 1.67 -11.94
CA ALA A 241 -16.84 0.58 -11.15
C ALA A 241 -18.17 1.01 -10.53
N LEU A 242 -19.16 0.13 -10.62
CA LEU A 242 -20.54 0.39 -10.23
C LEU A 242 -21.12 -0.84 -9.54
N ASP A 243 -22.05 -0.63 -8.62
CA ASP A 243 -22.76 -1.68 -7.90
C ASP A 243 -24.22 -1.30 -7.66
N GLY A 244 -25.03 -2.27 -7.21
CA GLY A 244 -26.45 -2.06 -6.94
C GLY A 244 -27.31 -1.82 -8.19
N LEU A 245 -26.85 -2.22 -9.38
CA LEU A 245 -27.58 -2.01 -10.63
C LEU A 245 -28.71 -3.04 -10.82
N THR A 246 -29.86 -2.62 -11.29
CA THR A 246 -30.86 -3.51 -11.90
C THR A 246 -30.35 -4.04 -13.25
N GLY A 247 -30.99 -5.08 -13.79
CA GLY A 247 -30.64 -5.59 -15.12
C GLY A 247 -30.84 -4.56 -16.25
N ALA A 248 -31.82 -3.67 -16.12
CA ALA A 248 -32.08 -2.62 -17.11
C ALA A 248 -31.01 -1.51 -17.04
N GLU A 249 -30.63 -1.10 -15.83
CA GLU A 249 -29.55 -0.13 -15.62
C GLU A 249 -28.21 -0.69 -16.09
N LEU A 250 -27.90 -1.95 -15.77
CA LEU A 250 -26.69 -2.61 -16.28
C LEU A 250 -26.64 -2.63 -17.81
N ALA A 251 -27.76 -2.96 -18.48
CA ALA A 251 -27.82 -2.94 -19.94
C ALA A 251 -27.54 -1.55 -20.51
N ALA A 252 -28.16 -0.51 -19.93
CA ALA A 252 -27.96 0.87 -20.34
C ALA A 252 -26.51 1.34 -20.12
N GLU A 253 -25.92 0.94 -18.99
CA GLU A 253 -24.57 1.30 -18.62
C GLU A 253 -23.54 0.62 -19.52
N ILE A 254 -23.75 -0.65 -19.90
CA ILE A 254 -22.88 -1.34 -20.87
C ILE A 254 -22.81 -0.58 -22.19
N GLU A 255 -23.96 -0.12 -22.72
CA GLU A 255 -23.98 0.66 -23.96
C GLU A 255 -23.35 2.05 -23.78
N SER A 256 -23.59 2.71 -22.64
CA SER A 256 -23.02 4.04 -22.33
C SER A 256 -21.49 4.00 -22.19
N GLN A 257 -20.96 3.02 -21.48
CA GLN A 257 -19.52 2.86 -21.25
C GLN A 257 -18.79 2.37 -22.51
N LYS A 258 -19.45 1.54 -23.33
CA LYS A 258 -18.95 1.17 -24.66
C LYS A 258 -18.74 2.38 -25.57
N ALA A 259 -19.63 3.37 -25.52
CA ALA A 259 -19.47 4.62 -26.28
C ALA A 259 -18.24 5.44 -25.81
N GLN A 260 -17.73 5.17 -24.60
CA GLN A 260 -16.52 5.78 -24.04
C GLN A 260 -15.26 4.91 -24.24
N GLY A 261 -15.38 3.80 -24.96
CA GLY A 261 -14.28 2.87 -25.24
C GLY A 261 -13.99 1.89 -24.11
N LEU A 262 -14.90 1.75 -23.13
CA LEU A 262 -14.77 0.81 -22.02
C LEU A 262 -15.67 -0.41 -22.23
N TYR A 263 -15.31 -1.55 -21.64
CA TYR A 263 -16.14 -2.74 -21.62
C TYR A 263 -16.08 -3.43 -20.25
N PRO A 264 -17.10 -4.23 -19.87
CA PRO A 264 -17.08 -4.98 -18.62
C PRO A 264 -15.84 -5.88 -18.55
N ILE A 265 -15.14 -5.90 -17.41
CA ILE A 265 -14.01 -6.82 -17.14
C ILE A 265 -14.24 -7.66 -15.87
N ASP A 266 -15.21 -7.28 -15.05
CA ASP A 266 -15.70 -8.02 -13.88
C ASP A 266 -17.20 -7.75 -13.79
N LEU A 267 -18.03 -8.80 -13.69
CA LEU A 267 -19.49 -8.68 -13.64
C LEU A 267 -20.05 -9.76 -12.71
N HIS A 268 -20.74 -9.34 -11.66
CA HIS A 268 -21.36 -10.22 -10.68
C HIS A 268 -22.82 -9.88 -10.45
N GLY A 269 -23.65 -10.92 -10.29
CA GLY A 269 -25.03 -10.80 -9.83
C GLY A 269 -25.20 -11.31 -8.41
N GLY A 270 -26.23 -10.85 -7.71
CA GLY A 270 -26.65 -11.35 -6.40
C GLY A 270 -28.17 -11.21 -6.22
N VAL A 271 -28.79 -12.16 -5.49
CA VAL A 271 -30.26 -12.24 -5.33
C VAL A 271 -30.70 -12.20 -3.87
N SER A 272 -31.42 -11.14 -3.49
CA SER A 272 -32.14 -11.06 -2.22
C SER A 272 -33.65 -11.08 -2.48
N GLY A 273 -34.33 -12.18 -2.15
CA GLY A 273 -35.74 -12.36 -2.47
C GLY A 273 -36.00 -12.40 -3.98
N ALA A 274 -36.82 -11.48 -4.50
CA ALA A 274 -37.10 -11.35 -5.93
C ALA A 274 -36.18 -10.34 -6.65
N ASP A 275 -35.26 -9.71 -5.93
CA ASP A 275 -34.54 -8.52 -6.39
C ASP A 275 -33.10 -8.86 -6.78
N VAL A 276 -32.85 -8.94 -8.09
CA VAL A 276 -31.52 -9.17 -8.65
C VAL A 276 -30.78 -7.84 -8.75
N ARG A 277 -29.55 -7.81 -8.25
CA ARG A 277 -28.64 -6.67 -8.37
C ARG A 277 -27.31 -7.09 -8.96
N PHE A 278 -26.64 -6.14 -9.61
CA PHE A 278 -25.36 -6.36 -10.27
C PHE A 278 -24.29 -5.37 -9.80
N SER A 279 -23.06 -5.87 -9.75
CA SER A 279 -21.84 -5.09 -9.69
C SER A 279 -21.00 -5.33 -10.95
N VAL A 280 -20.36 -4.28 -11.43
CA VAL A 280 -19.61 -4.31 -12.69
C VAL A 280 -18.40 -3.37 -12.61
N ILE A 281 -17.28 -3.83 -13.16
CA ILE A 281 -16.11 -2.99 -13.44
C ILE A 281 -15.97 -2.91 -14.96
N PHE A 282 -15.95 -1.70 -15.50
CA PHE A 282 -15.62 -1.37 -16.88
C PHE A 282 -14.19 -0.89 -16.98
N ALA A 283 -13.48 -1.23 -18.05
CA ALA A 283 -12.13 -0.73 -18.31
C ALA A 283 -11.79 -0.62 -19.81
N GLU A 284 -10.73 0.12 -20.14
CA GLU A 284 -10.18 0.18 -21.50
C GLU A 284 -9.56 -1.18 -21.92
N GLN A 285 -9.08 -1.98 -20.96
CA GLN A 285 -8.54 -3.33 -21.20
C GLN A 285 -8.72 -4.28 -20.00
N ASP A 286 -8.77 -5.60 -20.24
CA ASP A 286 -8.88 -6.63 -19.20
C ASP A 286 -7.53 -7.09 -18.66
N ILE A 287 -6.51 -7.11 -19.51
CA ILE A 287 -5.13 -7.43 -19.14
C ILE A 287 -4.47 -6.16 -18.59
N PRO A 288 -3.89 -6.20 -17.36
CA PRO A 288 -3.18 -5.05 -16.84
C PRO A 288 -1.96 -4.65 -17.68
N GLU A 289 -1.66 -3.34 -17.72
CA GLU A 289 -0.45 -2.82 -18.38
C GLU A 289 0.81 -3.46 -17.80
N ALA A 290 1.73 -3.86 -18.67
CA ALA A 290 3.04 -4.32 -18.25
C ALA A 290 3.88 -3.15 -17.71
N ARG A 291 4.54 -3.37 -16.58
CA ARG A 291 5.53 -2.44 -16.02
C ARG A 291 6.78 -2.40 -16.90
N LYS A 292 7.31 -1.20 -17.13
CA LYS A 292 8.51 -0.96 -17.94
C LYS A 292 9.66 -0.50 -17.05
N TRP A 293 10.85 -0.99 -17.34
CA TRP A 293 12.08 -0.58 -16.68
C TRP A 293 12.62 0.73 -17.25
N SER A 294 13.08 1.62 -16.39
CA SER A 294 13.81 2.83 -16.74
C SER A 294 14.84 3.15 -15.66
N ALA A 295 16.00 3.66 -16.07
CA ALA A 295 17.06 4.10 -15.18
C ALA A 295 17.64 5.44 -15.64
N THR A 296 17.91 6.35 -14.70
CA THR A 296 18.44 7.71 -14.95
C THR A 296 19.55 8.06 -13.97
N GLY A 297 20.31 9.12 -14.26
CA GLY A 297 21.51 9.51 -13.50
C GLY A 297 22.80 8.93 -14.07
N SER A 298 23.94 9.20 -13.44
CA SER A 298 25.27 8.88 -13.96
C SER A 298 26.29 8.57 -12.86
N PHE A 299 27.35 7.86 -13.26
CA PHE A 299 28.50 7.52 -12.41
C PHE A 299 29.74 8.27 -12.92
N THR A 300 30.58 8.76 -12.00
CA THR A 300 31.79 9.53 -12.34
C THR A 300 33.03 9.13 -11.53
N GLY A 301 32.89 8.44 -10.39
CA GLY A 301 34.02 8.12 -9.49
C GLY A 301 34.57 6.68 -9.57
N PHE A 302 34.28 5.94 -10.63
CA PHE A 302 34.79 4.57 -10.82
C PHE A 302 35.83 4.53 -11.95
N LYS A 303 36.75 3.55 -11.89
CA LYS A 303 37.73 3.32 -12.96
C LYS A 303 37.06 3.04 -14.30
N ASP A 304 35.93 2.33 -14.26
CA ASP A 304 35.04 2.09 -15.39
C ASP A 304 33.60 2.41 -14.95
N ASN A 305 33.17 3.64 -15.25
CA ASN A 305 31.85 4.14 -14.86
C ASN A 305 30.70 3.38 -15.57
N ASP A 306 30.92 2.95 -16.82
CA ASP A 306 29.89 2.24 -17.59
C ASP A 306 29.69 0.82 -17.05
N ALA A 307 30.79 0.12 -16.75
CA ALA A 307 30.72 -1.21 -16.13
C ALA A 307 30.09 -1.15 -14.72
N ALA A 308 30.47 -0.15 -13.92
CA ALA A 308 29.88 0.07 -12.60
C ALA A 308 28.37 0.32 -12.70
N MET A 309 27.95 1.25 -13.55
CA MET A 309 26.54 1.56 -13.75
C MET A 309 25.74 0.34 -14.21
N ALA A 310 26.27 -0.46 -15.15
CA ALA A 310 25.61 -1.67 -15.63
C ALA A 310 25.43 -2.73 -14.52
N ALA A 311 26.42 -2.88 -13.62
CA ALA A 311 26.34 -3.82 -12.51
C ALA A 311 25.25 -3.41 -11.49
N PHE A 312 25.20 -2.13 -11.12
CA PHE A 312 24.15 -1.60 -10.23
C PHE A 312 22.76 -1.67 -10.87
N ASP A 313 22.63 -1.34 -12.16
CA ASP A 313 21.38 -1.44 -12.90
C ASP A 313 20.85 -2.89 -12.89
N SER A 314 21.70 -3.88 -13.15
CA SER A 314 21.34 -5.31 -13.14
C SER A 314 20.87 -5.78 -11.76
N THR A 315 21.62 -5.43 -10.71
CA THR A 315 21.29 -5.76 -9.32
C THR A 315 19.94 -5.17 -8.91
N MET A 316 19.73 -3.88 -9.18
CA MET A 316 18.51 -3.18 -8.82
C MET A 316 17.31 -3.64 -9.64
N GLN A 317 17.48 -3.86 -10.96
CA GLN A 317 16.40 -4.38 -11.81
C GLN A 317 15.92 -5.75 -11.34
N THR A 318 16.86 -6.66 -11.08
CA THR A 318 16.53 -8.02 -10.61
C THR A 318 15.82 -7.96 -9.26
N TRP A 319 16.33 -7.15 -8.32
CA TRP A 319 15.76 -7.07 -6.99
C TRP A 319 14.38 -6.39 -6.98
N MET A 320 14.24 -5.24 -7.65
CA MET A 320 12.98 -4.47 -7.68
C MET A 320 11.85 -5.23 -8.36
N THR A 321 12.12 -5.88 -9.49
CA THR A 321 11.10 -6.64 -10.23
C THR A 321 10.59 -7.85 -9.46
N LYS A 322 11.51 -8.57 -8.77
CA LYS A 322 11.15 -9.66 -7.86
C LYS A 322 10.32 -9.16 -6.68
N ASN A 323 10.69 -8.02 -6.11
CA ASN A 323 10.14 -7.52 -4.85
C ASN A 323 8.97 -6.54 -5.01
N GLY A 324 8.46 -6.28 -6.22
CA GLY A 324 7.31 -5.40 -6.41
C GLY A 324 7.62 -3.91 -6.28
N VAL A 325 8.89 -3.50 -6.14
CA VAL A 325 9.27 -2.11 -5.85
C VAL A 325 9.30 -1.28 -7.14
N ARG A 326 8.60 -0.15 -7.16
CA ARG A 326 8.41 0.62 -8.39
C ARG A 326 9.36 1.78 -8.58
N GLN A 327 9.83 2.40 -7.51
CA GLN A 327 10.69 3.58 -7.56
C GLN A 327 11.78 3.50 -6.49
N ALA A 328 13.02 3.74 -6.91
CA ALA A 328 14.17 3.71 -6.02
C ALA A 328 15.26 4.69 -6.46
N GLN A 329 16.12 5.08 -5.52
CA GLN A 329 17.37 5.79 -5.78
C GLN A 329 18.52 5.16 -5.01
N ILE A 330 19.70 5.14 -5.62
CA ILE A 330 20.97 4.88 -4.94
C ILE A 330 21.92 6.03 -5.24
N ALA A 331 22.66 6.46 -4.22
CA ALA A 331 23.71 7.46 -4.39
C ALA A 331 24.94 7.11 -3.57
N ILE A 332 26.09 7.49 -4.08
CA ILE A 332 27.41 7.23 -3.51
C ILE A 332 28.18 8.54 -3.52
N ALA A 333 28.82 8.86 -2.40
CA ALA A 333 29.61 10.06 -2.21
C ALA A 333 30.99 9.73 -1.63
N LEU A 334 31.97 10.54 -2.01
CA LEU A 334 33.32 10.55 -1.47
C LEU A 334 33.58 11.93 -0.86
N ASN A 335 33.85 11.98 0.45
CA ASN A 335 34.08 13.23 1.18
C ASN A 335 32.99 14.30 0.94
N GLY A 336 31.72 13.89 0.99
CA GLY A 336 30.57 14.78 0.80
C GLY A 336 30.28 15.18 -0.66
N THR A 337 31.06 14.68 -1.63
CA THR A 337 30.85 14.90 -3.06
C THR A 337 30.23 13.66 -3.70
N ALA A 338 29.07 13.80 -4.35
CA ALA A 338 28.45 12.69 -5.07
C ALA A 338 29.33 12.25 -6.25
N ILE A 339 29.61 10.95 -6.33
CA ILE A 339 30.40 10.31 -7.39
C ILE A 339 29.57 9.30 -8.21
N ALA A 340 28.37 8.99 -7.75
CA ALA A 340 27.40 8.19 -8.47
C ALA A 340 26.00 8.49 -7.95
N GLU A 341 25.07 8.74 -8.87
CA GLU A 341 23.66 8.94 -8.58
C GLU A 341 22.85 8.16 -9.61
N ARG A 342 22.06 7.18 -9.18
CA ARG A 342 21.24 6.36 -10.07
C ARG A 342 19.84 6.19 -9.52
N SER A 343 18.88 6.34 -10.41
CA SER A 343 17.45 6.31 -10.11
C SER A 343 16.77 5.27 -10.98
N TYR A 344 15.81 4.55 -10.41
CA TYR A 344 15.18 3.40 -11.04
C TYR A 344 13.66 3.53 -11.02
N THR A 345 13.02 3.11 -12.11
CA THR A 345 11.57 3.00 -12.21
C THR A 345 11.19 1.69 -12.86
N TRP A 346 10.35 0.91 -12.19
CA TRP A 346 9.69 -0.28 -12.74
C TRP A 346 8.18 -0.14 -12.59
N ALA A 347 7.54 0.47 -13.58
CA ALA A 347 6.14 0.88 -13.46
C ALA A 347 5.42 0.97 -14.80
N GLU A 348 4.10 1.07 -14.72
CA GLU A 348 3.19 1.37 -15.83
C GLU A 348 3.49 2.75 -16.43
N SER A 349 3.04 2.98 -17.66
CA SER A 349 3.50 4.14 -18.45
C SER A 349 2.99 5.50 -17.97
N ASN A 350 2.03 5.50 -17.05
CA ASN A 350 1.46 6.68 -16.41
C ASN A 350 2.20 7.10 -15.13
N ARG A 351 3.20 6.35 -14.67
CA ARG A 351 4.04 6.72 -13.53
C ARG A 351 5.30 7.45 -13.99
N ALA A 352 5.69 8.49 -13.25
CA ALA A 352 6.86 9.30 -13.56
C ALA A 352 8.17 8.51 -13.42
N VAL A 353 9.09 8.72 -14.36
CA VAL A 353 10.45 8.17 -14.30
C VAL A 353 11.28 8.94 -13.27
N VAL A 354 11.75 8.27 -12.24
CA VAL A 354 12.52 8.88 -11.14
C VAL A 354 13.78 9.59 -11.67
N GLN A 355 14.08 10.76 -11.13
CA GLN A 355 15.32 11.51 -11.33
C GLN A 355 16.16 11.50 -10.05
N PRO A 356 17.51 11.65 -10.13
CA PRO A 356 18.40 11.66 -8.96
C PRO A 356 18.07 12.66 -7.84
N ASN A 357 17.44 13.78 -8.19
CA ASN A 357 17.05 14.83 -7.26
C ASN A 357 15.59 14.73 -6.78
N ASP A 358 14.84 13.72 -7.21
CA ASP A 358 13.50 13.48 -6.70
C ASP A 358 13.56 13.12 -5.20
N ILE A 359 12.53 13.50 -4.45
CA ILE A 359 12.53 13.47 -2.99
C ILE A 359 11.74 12.26 -2.47
N PHE A 360 12.34 11.49 -1.58
CA PHE A 360 11.74 10.32 -0.93
C PHE A 360 11.56 10.57 0.57
N LEU A 361 10.48 10.06 1.14
CA LEU A 361 10.32 9.97 2.60
C LEU A 361 11.46 9.11 3.16
N LEU A 362 12.22 9.67 4.11
CA LEU A 362 13.43 9.03 4.62
C LEU A 362 13.16 8.06 5.76
N ALA A 363 11.96 8.02 6.31
CA ALA A 363 11.68 7.25 7.51
C ALA A 363 12.76 7.52 8.59
N SER A 364 13.20 6.51 9.34
CA SER A 364 14.16 6.71 10.44
C SER A 364 15.55 7.20 10.05
N VAL A 365 15.92 7.25 8.76
CA VAL A 365 17.13 7.98 8.33
C VAL A 365 17.02 9.48 8.66
N SER A 366 15.81 10.03 8.86
CA SER A 366 15.58 11.38 9.40
C SER A 366 16.36 11.68 10.69
N LYS A 367 16.65 10.66 11.51
CA LYS A 367 17.33 10.83 12.80
C LYS A 367 18.76 11.34 12.68
N ILE A 368 19.43 11.14 11.53
CA ILE A 368 20.79 11.68 11.35
C ILE A 368 20.80 13.21 11.46
N PHE A 369 19.73 13.88 11.02
CA PHE A 369 19.63 15.33 11.05
C PHE A 369 19.39 15.87 12.46
N VAL A 370 18.57 15.20 13.28
CA VAL A 370 18.38 15.63 14.69
C VAL A 370 19.63 15.37 15.52
N HIS A 371 20.35 14.28 15.25
CA HIS A 371 21.63 13.99 15.87
C HIS A 371 22.67 15.08 15.57
N ALA A 372 22.77 15.52 14.30
CA ALA A 372 23.64 16.63 13.90
C ALA A 372 23.22 17.97 14.55
N ALA A 373 21.91 18.26 14.60
CA ALA A 373 21.40 19.47 15.24
C ALA A 373 21.70 19.52 16.75
N VAL A 374 21.53 18.41 17.46
CA VAL A 374 21.88 18.32 18.89
C VAL A 374 23.38 18.44 19.07
N TYR A 375 24.18 17.78 18.23
CA TYR A 375 25.64 17.88 18.29
C TYR A 375 26.13 19.32 18.11
N SER A 376 25.59 20.07 17.15
CA SER A 376 25.98 21.47 16.94
C SER A 376 25.68 22.37 18.15
N LEU A 377 24.59 22.09 18.88
CA LEU A 377 24.29 22.80 20.13
C LEU A 377 25.22 22.41 21.27
N ILE A 378 25.69 21.16 21.31
CA ILE A 378 26.71 20.71 22.27
C ILE A 378 28.05 21.40 21.99
N GLU A 379 28.49 21.43 20.73
CA GLU A 379 29.71 22.15 20.31
C GLU A 379 29.63 23.64 20.65
N ALA A 380 28.45 24.25 20.48
CA ALA A 380 28.21 25.64 20.85
C ALA A 380 28.09 25.89 22.37
N GLY A 381 28.24 24.85 23.20
CA GLY A 381 28.13 24.94 24.66
C GLY A 381 26.72 25.24 25.18
N LYS A 382 25.69 25.13 24.34
CA LYS A 382 24.28 25.37 24.70
C LYS A 382 23.62 24.16 25.36
N LEU A 383 24.15 22.98 25.10
CA LEU A 383 23.71 21.70 25.65
C LEU A 383 24.93 20.86 26.05
N ASN A 384 24.71 19.83 26.85
CA ASN A 384 25.66 18.72 26.99
C ASN A 384 24.89 17.38 27.03
N TYR A 385 25.60 16.27 26.83
CA TYR A 385 24.99 14.93 26.83
C TYR A 385 24.24 14.60 28.13
N SER A 386 24.73 15.11 29.27
CA SER A 386 24.13 14.88 30.59
C SER A 386 23.01 15.88 30.95
N THR A 387 22.66 16.81 30.05
CA THR A 387 21.60 17.80 30.32
C THR A 387 20.26 17.09 30.54
N PRO A 388 19.60 17.24 31.71
CA PRO A 388 18.29 16.67 31.96
C PRO A 388 17.21 17.35 31.10
N VAL A 389 16.43 16.56 30.38
CA VAL A 389 15.54 17.05 29.31
C VAL A 389 14.27 17.68 29.85
N TYR A 390 13.47 16.96 30.64
CA TYR A 390 12.22 17.53 31.15
C TYR A 390 12.44 18.74 32.07
N PRO A 391 13.44 18.74 32.98
CA PRO A 391 13.78 19.95 33.74
C PRO A 391 14.18 21.13 32.86
N LEU A 392 14.98 20.92 31.80
CA LEU A 392 15.34 21.96 30.84
C LEU A 392 14.11 22.56 30.15
N LEU A 393 13.13 21.74 29.83
CA LEU A 393 11.88 22.14 29.18
C LEU A 393 10.82 22.68 30.16
N GLY A 394 11.09 22.65 31.48
CA GLY A 394 10.16 23.10 32.52
C GLY A 394 8.98 22.15 32.79
N TYR A 395 9.08 20.88 32.36
CA TYR A 395 8.04 19.87 32.56
C TYR A 395 8.21 19.12 33.89
N LYS A 396 7.10 18.57 34.40
CA LYS A 396 7.05 17.79 35.64
C LYS A 396 6.35 16.45 35.37
N PRO A 397 7.11 15.36 35.10
CA PRO A 397 6.53 14.05 34.85
C PRO A 397 5.93 13.45 36.12
N VAL A 398 4.92 12.60 35.97
CA VAL A 398 4.28 11.86 37.07
C VAL A 398 5.24 10.81 37.66
N ASP A 399 6.06 10.18 36.83
CA ASP A 399 7.15 9.30 37.27
C ASP A 399 8.42 10.12 37.47
N GLU A 400 8.86 10.28 38.71
CA GLU A 400 10.00 11.14 39.06
C GLU A 400 11.31 10.71 38.36
N ARG A 401 11.47 9.42 38.03
CA ARG A 401 12.64 8.89 37.30
C ARG A 401 12.78 9.54 35.92
N ALA A 402 11.69 9.99 35.31
CA ALA A 402 11.75 10.65 34.01
C ALA A 402 12.51 11.99 34.07
N ASN A 403 12.64 12.62 35.24
CA ASN A 403 13.50 13.80 35.40
C ASN A 403 15.00 13.49 35.16
N GLU A 404 15.41 12.22 35.22
CA GLU A 404 16.78 11.77 34.97
C GLU A 404 17.04 11.47 33.48
N ILE A 405 16.04 11.63 32.61
CA ILE A 405 16.23 11.47 31.16
C ILE A 405 17.10 12.61 30.65
N THR A 406 18.24 12.26 30.05
CA THR A 406 19.23 13.19 29.51
C THR A 406 19.19 13.23 27.98
N ILE A 407 19.88 14.21 27.39
CA ILE A 407 20.11 14.27 25.94
C ILE A 407 20.73 12.97 25.43
N ASP A 408 21.69 12.40 26.15
CA ASP A 408 22.31 11.13 25.81
C ASP A 408 21.28 9.98 25.74
N HIS A 409 20.40 9.90 26.75
CA HIS A 409 19.37 8.87 26.79
C HIS A 409 18.40 8.95 25.60
N LEU A 410 18.08 10.15 25.12
CA LEU A 410 17.27 10.33 23.91
C LEU A 410 17.98 9.82 22.66
N LEU A 411 19.26 10.21 22.48
CA LEU A 411 20.05 9.88 21.28
C LEU A 411 20.45 8.41 21.20
N ARG A 412 20.57 7.72 22.35
CA ARG A 412 20.95 6.31 22.45
C ARG A 412 19.78 5.36 22.65
N HIS A 413 18.55 5.86 22.65
CA HIS A 413 17.33 5.06 22.85
C HIS A 413 17.31 4.31 24.19
N THR A 414 17.70 4.99 25.26
CA THR A 414 17.75 4.45 26.64
C THR A 414 16.92 5.29 27.61
N SER A 415 15.92 6.03 27.10
CA SER A 415 15.11 6.99 27.89
C SER A 415 14.08 6.36 28.83
N GLY A 416 13.90 5.04 28.84
CA GLY A 416 13.01 4.35 29.78
C GLY A 416 11.62 4.01 29.24
N TYR A 417 11.25 4.51 28.05
CA TYR A 417 9.99 4.14 27.39
C TYR A 417 10.23 2.99 26.41
N ASN A 418 9.51 1.89 26.57
CA ASN A 418 9.61 0.71 25.72
C ASN A 418 8.44 0.63 24.76
N ARG A 419 8.71 0.83 23.46
CA ARG A 419 7.66 0.86 22.43
C ARG A 419 6.91 -0.46 22.26
N ASP A 420 7.55 -1.58 22.60
CA ASP A 420 6.97 -2.92 22.48
C ASP A 420 6.13 -3.31 23.70
N LYS A 421 6.19 -2.51 24.78
CA LYS A 421 5.36 -2.67 26.00
C LYS A 421 4.27 -1.62 26.10
N SER A 422 4.65 -0.35 25.96
CA SER A 422 3.78 0.81 26.21
C SER A 422 3.30 1.52 24.94
N GLY A 423 3.64 0.98 23.77
CA GLY A 423 3.32 1.57 22.47
C GLY A 423 4.31 2.65 22.03
N ASP A 424 4.24 3.03 20.75
CA ASP A 424 5.08 4.08 20.16
C ASP A 424 4.27 5.36 19.93
N PRO A 425 4.44 6.41 20.76
CA PRO A 425 3.65 7.64 20.64
C PRO A 425 3.78 8.34 19.28
N GLY A 426 4.83 8.05 18.51
CA GLY A 426 4.98 8.55 17.13
C GLY A 426 3.90 8.04 16.15
N PHE A 427 3.17 6.97 16.50
CA PHE A 427 2.12 6.37 15.67
C PHE A 427 0.77 6.28 16.39
N MET A 428 0.60 7.01 17.50
CA MET A 428 -0.59 6.95 18.36
C MET A 428 -1.32 8.31 18.41
N PHE A 429 -1.17 9.17 17.40
CA PHE A 429 -1.70 10.54 17.45
C PHE A 429 -3.22 10.57 17.65
N ARG A 430 -3.94 9.65 17.00
CA ARG A 430 -5.39 9.50 17.18
C ARG A 430 -5.76 9.08 18.60
N ASP A 431 -5.08 8.08 19.16
CA ASP A 431 -5.37 7.61 20.52
C ASP A 431 -5.06 8.67 21.57
N ILE A 432 -3.94 9.40 21.38
CA ILE A 432 -3.55 10.52 22.22
C ILE A 432 -4.59 11.65 22.13
N ALA A 433 -5.12 11.89 20.93
CA ALA A 433 -6.18 12.86 20.73
C ALA A 433 -7.47 12.51 21.49
N PHE A 434 -7.90 11.25 21.48
CA PHE A 434 -9.02 10.80 22.31
C PHE A 434 -8.70 10.90 23.80
N ALA A 435 -7.51 10.50 24.21
CA ALA A 435 -7.11 10.50 25.61
C ALA A 435 -7.07 11.91 26.23
N LEU A 436 -6.60 12.91 25.50
CA LEU A 436 -6.40 14.27 26.03
C LEU A 436 -7.60 15.19 25.85
N PHE A 437 -8.36 15.04 24.76
CA PHE A 437 -9.41 15.98 24.41
C PHE A 437 -10.58 15.33 23.64
N ASN A 438 -10.78 14.02 23.83
CA ASN A 438 -11.90 13.26 23.27
C ASN A 438 -12.06 13.40 21.74
N GLY A 439 -10.93 13.46 21.01
CA GLY A 439 -10.92 13.45 19.54
C GLY A 439 -11.31 14.76 18.86
N THR A 440 -11.57 15.82 19.63
CA THR A 440 -12.07 17.12 19.10
C THR A 440 -11.08 17.92 18.23
N ARG A 441 -9.81 17.53 18.15
CA ARG A 441 -8.78 18.13 17.28
C ARG A 441 -7.64 17.15 16.98
N ALA A 442 -6.71 17.50 16.09
CA ALA A 442 -5.46 16.74 15.96
C ALA A 442 -4.55 16.92 17.20
N ALA A 443 -3.79 15.88 17.55
CA ALA A 443 -2.72 15.98 18.54
C ALA A 443 -1.45 16.59 17.91
N THR A 444 -0.74 17.42 18.67
CA THR A 444 0.57 17.98 18.30
C THR A 444 1.70 17.22 19.00
N LEU A 445 2.96 17.45 18.61
CA LEU A 445 4.11 16.92 19.34
C LEU A 445 4.09 17.35 20.81
N ARG A 446 3.62 18.57 21.10
CA ARG A 446 3.46 19.03 22.49
C ARG A 446 2.45 18.18 23.24
N ASP A 447 1.31 17.87 22.63
CA ASP A 447 0.29 16.99 23.23
C ASP A 447 0.85 15.57 23.45
N VAL A 448 1.65 15.05 22.52
CA VAL A 448 2.35 13.76 22.68
C VAL A 448 3.33 13.79 23.87
N ILE A 449 4.06 14.89 24.04
CA ILE A 449 4.94 15.09 25.20
C ILE A 449 4.11 15.14 26.49
N GLU A 450 3.05 15.93 26.53
CA GLU A 450 2.15 16.05 27.70
C GLU A 450 1.50 14.70 28.05
N TYR A 451 1.08 13.93 27.05
CA TYR A 451 0.61 12.56 27.23
C TYR A 451 1.68 11.67 27.87
N GLN A 452 2.92 11.70 27.38
CA GLN A 452 4.00 10.89 27.95
C GLN A 452 4.38 11.28 29.38
N LEU A 453 4.26 12.55 29.75
CA LEU A 453 4.48 12.99 31.13
C LEU A 453 3.52 12.33 32.13
N THR A 454 2.38 11.80 31.67
CA THR A 454 1.40 11.06 32.49
C THR A 454 1.68 9.56 32.60
N ARG A 455 2.71 9.05 31.89
CA ARG A 455 3.05 7.63 31.85
C ARG A 455 4.24 7.31 32.74
N THR A 456 4.25 6.08 33.25
CA THR A 456 5.38 5.53 34.00
C THR A 456 6.43 4.95 33.06
N LEU A 457 7.71 5.05 33.41
CA LEU A 457 8.77 4.42 32.63
C LEU A 457 8.73 2.90 32.75
N ASP A 458 8.96 2.21 31.64
CA ASP A 458 9.09 0.74 31.58
C ASP A 458 10.41 0.25 32.21
N PHE A 459 11.44 1.10 32.21
CA PHE A 459 12.73 0.86 32.85
C PHE A 459 13.40 2.18 33.25
N ALA A 460 14.40 2.13 34.14
CA ALA A 460 15.08 3.34 34.58
C ALA A 460 15.97 3.91 33.45
N PRO A 461 16.06 5.24 33.26
CA PRO A 461 16.87 5.82 32.19
C PRO A 461 18.32 5.31 32.22
N GLY A 462 18.86 4.96 31.05
CA GLY A 462 20.23 4.44 30.90
C GLY A 462 20.44 2.97 31.28
N THR A 463 19.44 2.29 31.85
CA THR A 463 19.61 0.90 32.34
C THR A 463 19.25 -0.18 31.32
N ASP A 464 18.51 0.16 30.27
CA ASP A 464 18.11 -0.75 29.19
C ASP A 464 18.00 0.01 27.86
N TYR A 465 17.81 -0.72 26.76
CA TYR A 465 17.64 -0.19 25.40
C TYR A 465 16.25 -0.52 24.85
N SER A 466 15.58 0.49 24.30
CA SER A 466 14.42 0.29 23.43
C SER A 466 14.38 1.38 22.39
N TYR A 467 14.43 1.01 21.11
CA TYR A 467 14.36 1.94 19.99
C TYR A 467 13.20 2.92 20.19
N SER A 468 13.44 4.22 20.03
CA SER A 468 12.46 5.23 20.41
C SER A 468 12.36 6.34 19.37
N ASN A 469 11.23 6.39 18.67
CA ASN A 469 10.87 7.54 17.84
C ASN A 469 10.55 8.76 18.72
N TYR A 470 9.79 8.54 19.80
CA TYR A 470 9.50 9.59 20.78
C TYR A 470 10.77 10.27 21.31
N GLY A 471 11.81 9.51 21.62
CA GLY A 471 13.08 10.07 22.11
C GLY A 471 13.70 11.09 21.14
N THR A 472 13.72 10.78 19.84
CA THR A 472 14.28 11.70 18.84
C THR A 472 13.32 12.82 18.43
N MET A 473 12.01 12.58 18.52
CA MET A 473 10.99 13.64 18.43
C MET A 473 11.17 14.66 19.57
N LEU A 474 11.33 14.21 20.81
CA LEU A 474 11.62 15.07 21.97
C LEU A 474 12.95 15.80 21.80
N ALA A 475 13.98 15.16 21.25
CA ALA A 475 15.25 15.83 20.94
C ALA A 475 15.07 16.98 19.93
N SER A 476 14.23 16.81 18.90
CA SER A 476 13.92 17.89 17.96
C SER A 476 13.16 19.05 18.63
N TYR A 477 12.29 18.75 19.59
CA TYR A 477 11.61 19.75 20.40
C TYR A 477 12.60 20.52 21.29
N VAL A 478 13.60 19.84 21.87
CA VAL A 478 14.68 20.49 22.63
C VAL A 478 15.46 21.46 21.75
N VAL A 479 15.81 21.08 20.51
CA VAL A 479 16.49 21.99 19.56
C VAL A 479 15.68 23.27 19.39
N SER A 480 14.37 23.15 19.14
CA SER A 480 13.51 24.33 19.01
C SER A 480 13.40 25.17 20.28
N ASN A 481 13.29 24.54 21.45
CA ASN A 481 13.17 25.24 22.72
C ASN A 481 14.45 26.02 23.08
N VAL A 482 15.63 25.41 22.89
CA VAL A 482 16.93 26.03 23.22
C VAL A 482 17.28 27.16 22.26
N THR A 483 16.84 27.08 21.01
CA THR A 483 17.21 28.04 19.96
C THR A 483 16.16 29.12 19.74
N GLY A 484 14.89 28.87 20.10
CA GLY A 484 13.76 29.71 19.73
C GLY A 484 13.38 29.61 18.24
N VAL A 485 13.94 28.65 17.49
CA VAL A 485 13.76 28.49 16.05
C VAL A 485 13.06 27.15 15.75
N PRO A 486 12.06 27.10 14.84
CA PRO A 486 11.47 25.83 14.42
C PRO A 486 12.53 24.83 13.91
N TYR A 487 12.39 23.55 14.27
CA TYR A 487 13.43 22.54 14.06
C TYR A 487 13.92 22.46 12.61
N LEU A 488 13.01 22.39 11.63
CA LEU A 488 13.37 22.33 10.22
C LEU A 488 14.09 23.60 9.75
N GLU A 489 13.72 24.77 10.27
CA GLU A 489 14.40 26.03 9.96
C GLU A 489 15.81 26.07 10.59
N PHE A 490 15.97 25.53 11.81
CA PHE A 490 17.29 25.37 12.41
C PHE A 490 18.19 24.47 11.56
N LEU A 491 17.67 23.35 11.03
CA LEU A 491 18.43 22.48 10.12
C LEU A 491 18.90 23.25 8.87
N LYS A 492 17.99 23.95 8.19
CA LYS A 492 18.32 24.74 6.98
C LYS A 492 19.39 25.79 7.25
N GLN A 493 19.30 26.50 8.38
CA GLN A 493 20.19 27.60 8.70
C GLN A 493 21.57 27.16 9.19
N ASN A 494 21.67 25.99 9.86
CA ASN A 494 22.87 25.65 10.63
C ASN A 494 23.51 24.31 10.25
N ILE A 495 22.79 23.41 9.56
CA ILE A 495 23.20 22.01 9.38
C ILE A 495 23.30 21.61 7.91
N LEU A 496 22.31 21.98 7.08
CA LEU A 496 22.12 21.39 5.76
C LEU A 496 23.02 21.99 4.67
N GLY A 497 23.43 23.25 4.78
CA GLY A 497 24.14 23.93 3.69
C GLY A 497 23.27 24.00 2.43
N ASP A 498 23.73 23.40 1.33
CA ASP A 498 23.03 23.33 0.04
C ASP A 498 22.15 22.09 -0.13
N LEU A 499 22.09 21.23 0.88
CA LEU A 499 21.32 19.98 0.85
C LEU A 499 19.82 20.21 0.95
N ASP A 500 19.06 19.49 0.14
CA ASP A 500 17.60 19.63 0.06
C ASP A 500 16.91 18.59 0.95
N VAL A 501 16.56 19.01 2.17
CA VAL A 501 15.79 18.21 3.13
C VAL A 501 14.52 18.95 3.47
N ARG A 502 13.39 18.25 3.35
CA ARG A 502 12.05 18.80 3.51
C ARG A 502 11.24 18.00 4.52
N LEU A 503 10.13 18.57 4.97
CA LEU A 503 9.07 17.80 5.61
C LEU A 503 8.32 17.00 4.54
N TYR A 504 8.01 15.74 4.81
CA TYR A 504 6.97 15.00 4.11
C TYR A 504 5.64 15.30 4.82
N GLU A 505 4.67 15.89 4.13
CA GLU A 505 3.43 16.34 4.76
C GLU A 505 2.44 15.18 4.94
N THR A 506 1.54 15.29 5.92
CA THR A 506 0.54 14.22 6.16
C THR A 506 -0.54 14.22 5.08
N ASP A 507 -0.90 15.40 4.59
CA ASP A 507 -2.00 15.57 3.64
C ASP A 507 -1.66 15.00 2.25
N GLY A 508 -2.33 13.90 1.88
CA GLY A 508 -2.15 13.23 0.59
C GLY A 508 -2.42 14.11 -0.63
N GLU A 509 -3.27 15.14 -0.51
CA GLU A 509 -3.56 16.07 -1.62
C GLU A 509 -2.32 16.90 -2.02
N LYS A 510 -1.38 17.11 -1.09
CA LYS A 510 -0.12 17.81 -1.39
C LYS A 510 0.84 16.97 -2.23
N HIS A 511 0.59 15.66 -2.33
CA HIS A 511 1.44 14.70 -3.01
C HIS A 511 0.89 14.25 -4.37
N VAL A 512 -0.25 14.78 -4.86
CA VAL A 512 -0.85 14.34 -6.14
C VAL A 512 0.04 14.61 -7.35
N ASN A 513 0.85 15.66 -7.28
CA ASN A 513 1.79 16.07 -8.33
C ASN A 513 3.21 15.55 -8.11
N ASP A 514 3.47 14.85 -7.01
CA ASP A 514 4.79 14.29 -6.75
C ASP A 514 5.11 13.20 -7.77
N ARG A 515 6.35 13.26 -8.26
CA ARG A 515 6.94 12.23 -9.13
C ARG A 515 7.11 10.92 -8.39
N ILE A 516 7.46 11.00 -7.11
CA ILE A 516 7.58 9.85 -6.21
C ILE A 516 6.25 9.61 -5.55
N VAL A 517 5.80 8.36 -5.56
CA VAL A 517 4.57 7.96 -4.87
C VAL A 517 4.95 6.96 -3.81
N GLN A 518 4.83 7.35 -2.55
CA GLN A 518 5.00 6.44 -1.42
C GLN A 518 3.81 5.46 -1.42
N GLU A 519 4.10 4.17 -1.60
CA GLU A 519 3.10 3.12 -1.83
C GLU A 519 2.88 2.26 -0.59
N SER A 520 1.60 2.06 -0.27
CA SER A 520 1.19 1.06 0.72
C SER A 520 -0.16 0.48 0.34
N LYS A 521 -0.36 -0.80 0.68
CA LYS A 521 -1.67 -1.44 0.64
C LYS A 521 -2.56 -1.05 1.82
N TYR A 522 -1.99 -0.56 2.91
CA TYR A 522 -2.71 -0.30 4.15
C TYR A 522 -3.38 1.08 4.15
N THR A 523 -4.57 1.12 4.73
CA THR A 523 -5.30 2.32 5.12
C THR A 523 -5.56 2.25 6.63
N GLY A 524 -5.79 3.40 7.25
CA GLY A 524 -6.11 3.48 8.68
C GLY A 524 -6.81 4.78 9.02
N TYR A 525 -7.28 4.88 10.25
CA TYR A 525 -8.03 6.06 10.69
C TYR A 525 -7.15 7.30 10.70
N ASP A 526 -7.69 8.36 10.12
CA ASP A 526 -7.03 9.65 10.03
C ASP A 526 -6.77 10.28 11.41
N PRO A 527 -5.51 10.53 11.79
CA PRO A 527 -5.18 11.18 13.04
C PRO A 527 -5.37 12.71 13.01
N VAL A 528 -5.49 13.32 11.82
CA VAL A 528 -5.71 14.76 11.64
C VAL A 528 -7.16 15.14 11.95
N ASP A 529 -8.10 14.24 11.66
CA ASP A 529 -9.51 14.37 12.03
C ASP A 529 -10.01 13.11 12.81
N PRO A 530 -9.61 12.97 14.09
CA PRO A 530 -9.79 11.74 14.87
C PRO A 530 -11.23 11.23 14.97
N ASP A 531 -12.19 12.16 15.11
CA ASP A 531 -13.61 11.87 15.37
C ASP A 531 -14.43 11.66 14.09
N ALA A 532 -13.85 11.92 12.91
CA ALA A 532 -14.51 11.64 11.64
C ALA A 532 -14.51 10.15 11.27
N TYR A 533 -13.67 9.32 11.93
CA TYR A 533 -13.47 7.89 11.60
C TYR A 533 -13.17 7.65 10.11
N ARG A 534 -12.60 8.64 9.43
CA ARG A 534 -12.22 8.56 8.03
C ARG A 534 -11.00 7.66 7.87
N LEU A 535 -11.03 6.76 6.90
CA LEU A 535 -9.87 5.98 6.49
C LEU A 535 -9.05 6.75 5.44
N VAL A 536 -7.75 6.82 5.62
CA VAL A 536 -6.79 7.44 4.69
C VAL A 536 -5.63 6.47 4.40
N PRO A 537 -4.92 6.62 3.26
CA PRO A 537 -3.75 5.78 2.97
C PRO A 537 -2.68 5.89 4.06
N GLY A 538 -2.02 4.77 4.34
CA GLY A 538 -0.98 4.67 5.38
C GLY A 538 0.10 5.77 5.35
N PRO A 539 0.72 6.08 4.19
CA PRO A 539 1.77 7.11 4.11
C PRO A 539 1.26 8.52 4.45
N TYR A 540 -0.06 8.75 4.34
CA TYR A 540 -0.75 10.03 4.54
C TYR A 540 -1.51 10.07 5.87
N GLY A 541 -0.98 9.41 6.89
CA GLY A 541 -1.50 9.42 8.26
C GLY A 541 -2.26 8.14 8.66
N GLY A 542 -2.60 7.26 7.72
CA GLY A 542 -3.25 5.98 8.04
C GLY A 542 -2.39 5.04 8.88
N ASP A 543 -1.10 5.33 9.03
CA ASP A 543 -0.19 4.67 9.97
C ASP A 543 -0.25 5.22 11.40
N GLY A 544 -1.14 6.18 11.67
CA GLY A 544 -1.36 6.79 12.98
C GLY A 544 -0.41 7.94 13.32
N ALA A 545 0.49 8.32 12.39
CA ALA A 545 1.42 9.44 12.58
C ALA A 545 0.91 10.72 11.90
N ILE A 546 1.12 11.86 12.56
CA ILE A 546 1.08 13.18 11.90
C ILE A 546 2.51 13.58 11.57
N LYS A 547 2.83 13.64 10.28
CA LYS A 547 4.19 13.76 9.78
C LYS A 547 4.85 15.07 10.20
N GLU A 548 4.10 16.17 10.21
CA GLU A 548 4.48 17.50 10.71
C GLU A 548 5.07 17.41 12.14
N GLU A 549 4.53 16.54 12.97
CA GLU A 549 4.88 16.39 14.39
C GLU A 549 5.99 15.34 14.63
N CYS A 550 6.43 14.64 13.57
CA CYS A 550 7.35 13.51 13.64
C CYS A 550 8.68 13.74 12.91
N MET A 551 9.03 14.99 12.59
CA MET A 551 10.25 15.35 11.85
C MET A 551 11.54 14.78 12.47
N GLY A 552 11.73 14.93 13.79
CA GLY A 552 12.89 14.36 14.49
C GLY A 552 12.89 12.83 14.56
N GLY A 553 11.77 12.19 14.25
CA GLY A 553 11.60 10.74 14.22
C GLY A 553 11.86 10.17 12.83
N PHE A 554 10.96 10.47 11.88
CA PHE A 554 10.91 9.74 10.62
C PHE A 554 10.27 10.49 9.43
N SER A 555 9.87 11.75 9.60
CA SER A 555 9.06 12.45 8.58
C SER A 555 9.84 13.40 7.68
N LEU A 556 11.18 13.41 7.73
CA LEU A 556 11.96 14.17 6.77
C LEU A 556 12.01 13.44 5.43
N ALA A 557 12.14 14.20 4.35
CA ALA A 557 12.24 13.72 2.99
C ALA A 557 13.45 14.33 2.29
N ALA A 558 14.20 13.52 1.54
CA ALA A 558 15.32 13.95 0.72
C ALA A 558 15.61 12.93 -0.40
N SER A 559 16.50 13.28 -1.32
CA SER A 559 17.06 12.32 -2.28
C SER A 559 18.13 11.43 -1.61
N ALA A 560 18.38 10.25 -2.17
CA ALA A 560 19.52 9.43 -1.74
C ALA A 560 20.86 10.19 -1.85
N SER A 561 21.02 11.04 -2.87
CA SER A 561 22.20 11.90 -3.04
C SER A 561 22.40 12.87 -1.87
N THR A 562 21.32 13.51 -1.43
CA THR A 562 21.36 14.41 -0.26
C THR A 562 21.84 13.65 0.99
N VAL A 563 21.30 12.45 1.21
CA VAL A 563 21.72 11.62 2.36
C VAL A 563 23.19 11.22 2.23
N ALA A 564 23.63 10.68 1.10
CA ALA A 564 25.02 10.26 0.90
C ALA A 564 26.02 11.41 1.10
N ARG A 565 25.70 12.61 0.58
CA ARG A 565 26.52 13.81 0.75
C ARG A 565 26.56 14.30 2.20
N PHE A 566 25.43 14.24 2.91
CA PHE A 566 25.34 14.64 4.32
C PHE A 566 26.30 13.85 5.22
N ILE A 567 26.44 12.55 4.95
CA ILE A 567 27.31 11.64 5.71
C ILE A 567 28.79 12.04 5.62
N GLY A 568 29.19 12.68 4.52
CA GLY A 568 30.57 13.12 4.31
C GLY A 568 31.11 14.01 5.42
N SER A 569 30.24 14.67 6.19
CA SER A 569 30.61 15.52 7.33
C SER A 569 29.90 15.16 8.64
N HIS A 570 28.94 14.23 8.65
CA HIS A 570 28.12 13.91 9.82
C HIS A 570 27.99 12.40 10.04
N ALA A 571 27.86 11.99 11.30
CA ALA A 571 27.67 10.59 11.66
C ALA A 571 26.31 10.04 11.18
N VAL A 572 26.31 8.83 10.61
CA VAL A 572 25.06 8.08 10.30
C VAL A 572 24.45 7.49 11.57
N ALA A 573 25.30 6.98 12.45
CA ALA A 573 24.94 6.50 13.78
C ALA A 573 25.76 7.21 14.84
N GLY A 574 25.12 7.55 15.97
CA GLY A 574 25.72 8.43 16.99
C GLY A 574 25.65 9.91 16.62
N THR A 575 26.52 10.71 17.20
CA THR A 575 26.61 12.17 17.02
C THR A 575 28.03 12.57 16.62
N GLY A 576 28.18 13.76 16.03
CA GLY A 576 29.48 14.29 15.63
C GLY A 576 29.73 14.24 14.13
N GLY A 577 31.02 14.36 13.78
CA GLY A 577 31.48 14.26 12.41
C GLY A 577 31.29 12.87 11.81
N ARG A 578 31.69 12.72 10.54
CA ARG A 578 31.65 11.44 9.80
C ARG A 578 32.23 10.29 10.63
N ALA A 579 31.44 9.22 10.79
CA ALA A 579 31.81 8.02 11.52
C ALA A 579 31.76 6.79 10.60
N VAL A 580 32.92 6.24 10.26
CA VAL A 580 33.03 5.03 9.41
C VAL A 580 32.53 3.78 10.13
N TYR A 581 32.15 2.76 9.37
CA TYR A 581 31.53 1.52 9.86
C TYR A 581 30.21 1.77 10.61
N SER A 582 29.46 2.77 10.17
CA SER A 582 28.17 3.12 10.75
C SER A 582 27.09 3.14 9.70
N GLU A 583 25.89 2.76 10.11
CA GLU A 583 24.74 2.62 9.24
C GLU A 583 23.44 2.97 9.96
N ARG A 584 22.41 3.28 9.16
CA ARG A 584 21.07 3.53 9.67
C ARG A 584 20.04 3.06 8.66
N ASP A 585 19.07 2.32 9.19
CA ASP A 585 17.90 1.85 8.47
C ASP A 585 16.69 2.75 8.79
N GLY A 586 15.92 3.10 7.76
CA GLY A 586 14.64 3.76 7.88
C GLY A 586 13.50 2.93 7.32
N THR A 587 12.46 2.72 8.13
CA THR A 587 11.23 2.08 7.68
C THR A 587 9.99 2.75 8.26
N VAL A 588 9.01 3.03 7.40
CA VAL A 588 7.67 3.54 7.73
C VAL A 588 6.72 3.11 6.63
N VAL A 589 5.42 3.11 6.89
CA VAL A 589 4.44 2.80 5.84
C VAL A 589 4.66 3.73 4.64
N GLY A 590 4.82 3.15 3.45
CA GLY A 590 5.13 3.91 2.25
C GLY A 590 6.61 4.10 1.93
N ALA A 591 7.57 3.83 2.82
CA ALA A 591 8.96 4.11 2.53
C ALA A 591 9.97 3.20 3.24
N ARG A 592 11.07 2.94 2.55
CA ARG A 592 12.27 2.26 3.08
C ARG A 592 13.49 3.06 2.67
N SER A 593 14.45 3.22 3.57
CA SER A 593 15.70 3.92 3.32
C SER A 593 16.86 3.28 4.06
N PHE A 594 18.06 3.49 3.55
CA PHE A 594 19.29 3.04 4.16
C PHE A 594 20.39 4.06 3.92
N ALA A 595 21.25 4.22 4.92
CA ALA A 595 22.42 5.09 4.88
C ALA A 595 23.59 4.35 5.50
N SER A 596 24.77 4.44 4.89
CA SER A 596 25.97 3.77 5.37
C SER A 596 27.22 4.59 5.09
N SER A 597 28.11 4.65 6.09
CA SER A 597 29.46 5.20 5.96
C SER A 597 30.48 4.07 6.04
N ARG A 598 31.23 3.87 4.95
CA ARG A 598 32.32 2.90 4.84
C ARG A 598 33.68 3.62 4.85
N PRO A 599 34.80 2.92 5.01
CA PRO A 599 36.13 3.56 4.94
C PRO A 599 36.41 4.25 3.61
N ASP A 600 35.86 3.71 2.52
CA ASP A 600 36.08 4.11 1.14
C ASP A 600 35.03 5.11 0.65
N VAL A 601 33.75 4.91 0.97
CA VAL A 601 32.64 5.75 0.47
C VAL A 601 31.50 5.88 1.48
N ASP A 602 30.66 6.89 1.26
CA ASP A 602 29.35 7.01 1.89
C ASP A 602 28.26 6.72 0.86
N TRP A 603 27.20 6.01 1.23
CA TRP A 603 26.14 5.71 0.30
C TRP A 603 24.76 5.66 0.96
N ALA A 604 23.74 5.84 0.15
CA ALA A 604 22.35 5.79 0.58
C ALA A 604 21.47 5.14 -0.48
N LEU A 605 20.37 4.54 -0.01
CA LEU A 605 19.32 3.93 -0.80
C LEU A 605 17.97 4.41 -0.29
N THR A 606 17.05 4.78 -1.19
CA THR A 606 15.65 5.08 -0.86
C THR A 606 14.73 4.30 -1.79
N LEU A 607 13.66 3.73 -1.23
CA LEU A 607 12.61 2.99 -1.93
C LEU A 607 11.26 3.61 -1.60
N ASN A 608 10.34 3.62 -2.58
CA ASN A 608 9.00 4.18 -2.43
C ASN A 608 7.99 3.26 -1.71
N THR A 609 8.47 2.18 -1.09
CA THR A 609 7.64 1.28 -0.30
C THR A 609 8.50 0.42 0.62
N ARG A 610 7.87 -0.15 1.65
CA ARG A 610 8.42 -1.22 2.49
C ARG A 610 7.70 -2.56 2.29
N GLU A 611 6.81 -2.64 1.31
CA GLU A 611 5.94 -3.81 1.06
C GLU A 611 6.54 -4.71 -0.02
N TYR A 612 7.74 -5.22 0.27
CA TYR A 612 8.42 -6.26 -0.51
C TYR A 612 8.23 -7.64 0.15
N ILE A 613 8.78 -8.69 -0.46
CA ILE A 613 8.52 -10.09 -0.07
C ILE A 613 8.87 -10.36 1.41
N SER A 614 10.02 -9.89 1.89
CA SER A 614 10.41 -10.02 3.31
C SER A 614 11.56 -9.08 3.68
N GLU A 615 11.72 -8.77 4.98
CA GLU A 615 12.89 -8.01 5.49
C GLU A 615 14.23 -8.68 5.13
N ALA A 616 14.26 -10.02 5.06
CA ALA A 616 15.45 -10.75 4.63
C ALA A 616 15.86 -10.43 3.17
N GLU A 617 14.92 -10.13 2.27
CA GLU A 617 15.25 -9.71 0.91
C GLU A 617 15.88 -8.32 0.87
N PHE A 618 15.47 -7.42 1.77
CA PHE A 618 16.10 -6.10 1.87
C PHE A 618 17.46 -6.18 2.56
N ASP A 619 17.61 -7.02 3.58
CA ASP A 619 18.90 -7.30 4.21
C ASP A 619 19.89 -7.90 3.20
N ASP A 620 19.43 -8.84 2.36
CA ASP A 620 20.20 -9.38 1.24
C ASP A 620 20.67 -8.28 0.27
N LEU A 621 19.78 -7.33 -0.07
CA LEU A 621 20.14 -6.20 -0.93
C LEU A 621 21.23 -5.32 -0.33
N ARG A 622 21.06 -4.87 0.92
CA ARG A 622 21.90 -3.83 1.53
C ARG A 622 23.21 -4.35 2.12
N TYR A 623 23.26 -5.60 2.59
CA TYR A 623 24.45 -6.18 3.21
C TYR A 623 25.28 -7.03 2.25
N TRP A 624 24.66 -7.55 1.18
CA TRP A 624 25.32 -8.47 0.26
C TRP A 624 25.32 -7.92 -1.16
N LYS A 625 24.17 -7.81 -1.83
CA LYS A 625 24.17 -7.49 -3.27
C LYS A 625 24.84 -6.16 -3.63
N ILE A 626 24.44 -5.08 -2.95
CA ILE A 626 25.04 -3.75 -3.20
C ILE A 626 26.51 -3.71 -2.74
N PRO A 627 26.87 -4.11 -1.50
CA PRO A 627 28.27 -4.20 -1.06
C PRO A 627 29.20 -4.98 -1.98
N PHE A 628 28.78 -6.14 -2.49
CA PHE A 628 29.58 -6.93 -3.42
C PHE A 628 29.71 -6.26 -4.79
N THR A 629 28.67 -5.54 -5.24
CA THR A 629 28.76 -4.72 -6.46
C THR A 629 29.88 -3.68 -6.33
N PHE A 630 30.10 -3.09 -5.14
CA PHE A 630 31.23 -2.18 -4.91
C PHE A 630 32.61 -2.88 -4.98
N GLU A 631 32.72 -4.12 -4.52
CA GLU A 631 33.99 -4.87 -4.55
C GLU A 631 34.40 -5.24 -5.98
N ASP A 632 33.41 -5.52 -6.83
CA ASP A 632 33.62 -5.86 -8.24
C ASP A 632 34.03 -4.63 -9.08
N VAL A 633 33.65 -3.42 -8.64
CA VAL A 633 33.80 -2.19 -9.43
C VAL A 633 34.73 -1.20 -8.70
N GLN A 634 35.98 -1.14 -9.16
CA GLN A 634 37.03 -0.38 -8.48
C GLN A 634 36.79 1.14 -8.57
N LEU A 635 36.88 1.82 -7.42
CA LEU A 635 36.93 3.29 -7.34
C LEU A 635 38.17 3.84 -8.06
N ALA A 636 38.01 5.03 -8.67
CA ALA A 636 39.02 5.69 -9.49
C ALA A 636 40.24 6.20 -8.69
#